data_AF-A0A4Q9BFI6-F1
#
_entry.id   AF-A0A4Q9BFI6-F1
#
_cell.length_a   1.000
_cell.length_b   1.000
_cell.length_c   1.000
_cell.angle_alpha   90.00
_cell.angle_beta   90.00
_cell.angle_gamma   90.00
#
_symmetry.space_group_name_H-M   'P 1'
#
loop_
_entity.id
_entity.type
_entity.pdbx_description
1 polymer ?
#
loop_
_entity_poly.entity_id
_entity_poly.type
_entity_poly.pdbx_seq_one_letter_code
_entity_poly.pdbx_strand_id
1 'polypeptide(L)'
;MILIGLFQLLLLFLENTGAQARICVPAKLDSLDWDEFKWLYKQQDSTFSGDSVAAYVFIRINPDGTRETREVSELHQPWTDLLASEIDSFEVMRDSLIKRIHAPYRLKYTSTTRNKKQQLALQKKGFSKAFISFHNFGLAADGAIARKGRHLRRGTIYDQYGKKAKEIGLFWGGDFVGFPDPGHIQAFLNSASLIRKYPEVALEYEPFKNAYERNYFKKVNLGREELVEDSRDLLIELNQLRENKPCACSQAIPFPASASGLQLKPYTITVLANLQENYIFIQKGSYGYFYSAGRWKLD
;
A
#
# COMPACT_ATOMS: atom_id res chain seq x y z
N MET A 1 32.36 15.71 -34.30
CA MET A 1 32.60 14.67 -33.26
C MET A 1 32.08 15.03 -31.86
N ILE A 2 31.56 16.24 -31.61
CA ILE A 2 31.01 16.64 -30.30
C ILE A 2 29.54 16.19 -30.12
N LEU A 3 28.78 16.02 -31.22
CA LEU A 3 27.36 15.62 -31.17
C LEU A 3 27.13 14.16 -30.74
N ILE A 4 28.08 13.25 -30.99
CA ILE A 4 27.91 11.82 -30.67
C ILE A 4 28.16 11.56 -29.18
N GLY A 5 29.06 12.34 -28.55
CA GLY A 5 29.33 12.25 -27.11
C GLY A 5 28.16 12.74 -26.25
N LEU A 6 27.44 13.79 -26.69
CA LEU A 6 26.25 14.28 -26.00
C LEU A 6 25.08 13.30 -26.05
N PHE A 7 24.95 12.54 -27.15
CA PHE A 7 23.91 11.51 -27.28
C PHE A 7 24.16 10.31 -26.36
N GLN A 8 25.43 9.90 -26.18
CA GLN A 8 25.79 8.85 -25.21
C GLN A 8 25.65 9.31 -23.75
N LEU A 9 25.91 10.59 -23.45
CA LEU A 9 25.61 11.19 -22.15
C LEU A 9 24.11 11.26 -21.88
N LEU A 10 23.28 11.61 -22.87
CA LEU A 10 21.81 11.58 -22.75
C LEU A 10 21.26 10.16 -22.57
N LEU A 11 21.88 9.14 -23.18
CA LEU A 11 21.52 7.73 -22.97
C LEU A 11 21.97 7.20 -21.59
N LEU A 12 23.02 7.77 -20.98
CA LEU A 12 23.40 7.51 -19.59
C LEU A 12 22.44 8.16 -18.57
N PHE A 13 21.68 9.17 -19.00
CA PHE A 13 20.58 9.79 -18.24
C PHE A 13 19.19 9.28 -18.63
N LEU A 14 19.09 8.21 -19.43
CA LEU A 14 17.96 7.29 -19.30
C LEU A 14 18.15 6.51 -17.99
N GLU A 15 18.15 7.25 -16.87
CA GLU A 15 17.90 6.67 -15.58
C GLU A 15 16.64 5.83 -15.72
N ASN A 16 16.70 4.63 -15.17
CA ASN A 16 15.62 3.67 -15.21
C ASN A 16 14.44 4.24 -14.39
N THR A 17 13.63 5.12 -15.00
CA THR A 17 12.54 5.87 -14.37
C THR A 17 11.36 4.96 -13.99
N GLY A 18 11.37 3.72 -14.48
CA GLY A 18 10.39 2.71 -14.15
C GLY A 18 10.61 2.11 -12.76
N ALA A 19 9.54 1.55 -12.18
CA ALA A 19 9.66 0.78 -10.95
C ALA A 19 10.45 -0.50 -11.21
N GLN A 20 11.48 -0.73 -10.41
CA GLN A 20 12.32 -1.94 -10.47
C GLN A 20 11.78 -3.02 -9.53
N ALA A 21 11.91 -4.28 -9.92
CA ALA A 21 11.62 -5.38 -9.01
C ALA A 21 12.64 -5.36 -7.86
N ARG A 22 12.21 -5.80 -6.69
CA ARG A 22 13.12 -6.05 -5.57
C ARG A 22 13.02 -7.50 -5.15
N ILE A 23 14.18 -8.11 -4.93
CA ILE A 23 14.30 -9.48 -4.46
C ILE A 23 14.79 -9.51 -3.03
N CYS A 24 14.32 -10.49 -2.27
CA CYS A 24 14.87 -10.78 -0.95
C CYS A 24 16.10 -11.67 -1.15
N VAL A 25 17.29 -11.12 -0.86
CA VAL A 25 18.56 -11.85 -1.01
C VAL A 25 18.95 -12.44 0.34
N PRO A 26 19.22 -13.76 0.43
CA PRO A 26 19.69 -14.37 1.66
C PRO A 26 20.90 -13.63 2.23
N ALA A 27 20.81 -13.24 3.48
CA ALA A 27 21.85 -12.47 4.15
C ALA A 27 21.77 -12.77 5.65
N LYS A 28 22.93 -12.78 6.31
CA LYS A 28 22.96 -12.87 7.77
C LYS A 28 22.40 -11.59 8.38
N LEU A 29 21.47 -11.73 9.32
CA LEU A 29 20.97 -10.63 10.12
C LEU A 29 21.68 -10.63 11.48
N ASP A 30 22.64 -9.73 11.69
CA ASP A 30 23.36 -9.64 12.97
C ASP A 30 22.53 -8.94 14.06
N SER A 31 21.56 -8.14 13.66
CA SER A 31 20.60 -7.46 14.54
C SER A 31 19.25 -7.31 13.84
N LEU A 32 18.19 -7.19 14.65
CA LEU A 32 16.84 -6.90 14.18
C LEU A 32 16.15 -6.01 15.21
N ASP A 33 15.80 -4.78 14.82
CA ASP A 33 15.04 -3.89 15.70
C ASP A 33 13.60 -4.40 15.85
N TRP A 34 12.97 -4.09 16.98
CA TRP A 34 11.57 -4.41 17.23
C TRP A 34 10.63 -3.74 16.21
N ASP A 35 10.96 -2.54 15.76
CA ASP A 35 10.21 -1.86 14.70
C ASP A 35 10.36 -2.53 13.34
N GLU A 36 11.37 -3.38 13.13
CA GLU A 36 11.56 -4.10 11.88
C GLU A 36 10.71 -5.36 11.76
N PHE A 37 10.20 -5.90 12.88
CA PHE A 37 9.30 -7.08 12.85
C PHE A 37 8.01 -6.81 12.07
N LYS A 38 7.51 -5.57 12.04
CA LYS A 38 6.33 -5.21 11.24
C LYS A 38 6.56 -5.42 9.74
N TRP A 39 7.77 -5.18 9.26
CA TRP A 39 8.15 -5.44 7.87
C TRP A 39 8.17 -6.94 7.56
N LEU A 40 8.60 -7.78 8.50
CA LEU A 40 8.56 -9.23 8.34
C LEU A 40 7.12 -9.76 8.30
N TYR A 41 6.26 -9.27 9.19
CA TYR A 41 4.84 -9.65 9.19
C TYR A 41 4.13 -9.25 7.89
N LYS A 42 4.28 -8.00 7.43
CA LYS A 42 3.53 -7.47 6.29
C LYS A 42 3.98 -8.02 4.93
N GLN A 43 5.05 -8.81 4.89
CA GLN A 43 5.46 -9.61 3.72
C GLN A 43 4.50 -10.79 3.42
N GLN A 44 3.52 -11.05 4.29
CA GLN A 44 2.49 -12.04 4.00
C GLN A 44 1.59 -11.58 2.84
N ASP A 45 1.44 -12.43 1.81
CA ASP A 45 0.42 -12.27 0.78
C ASP A 45 -0.98 -12.12 1.42
N SER A 46 -1.79 -11.24 0.82
CA SER A 46 -3.13 -10.83 1.27
C SER A 46 -4.20 -11.94 1.32
N THR A 47 -3.84 -13.22 1.30
CA THR A 47 -4.79 -14.34 1.39
C THR A 47 -5.40 -14.48 2.78
N PHE A 48 -5.02 -13.63 3.75
CA PHE A 48 -5.64 -13.66 5.06
C PHE A 48 -7.02 -12.99 5.08
N SER A 49 -8.01 -13.82 5.39
CA SER A 49 -9.39 -13.49 5.64
C SER A 49 -9.62 -13.30 7.14
N GLY A 50 -10.20 -12.17 7.53
CA GLY A 50 -11.33 -12.14 8.47
C GLY A 50 -11.17 -12.56 9.94
N ASP A 51 -10.05 -13.11 10.40
CA ASP A 51 -9.94 -13.50 11.80
C ASP A 51 -9.59 -12.30 12.69
N SER A 52 -10.29 -12.18 13.82
CA SER A 52 -9.92 -11.26 14.89
C SER A 52 -8.56 -11.67 15.45
N VAL A 53 -7.51 -10.92 15.10
CA VAL A 53 -6.19 -11.07 15.71
C VAL A 53 -6.24 -10.42 17.09
N ALA A 54 -6.04 -11.22 18.13
CA ALA A 54 -6.02 -10.75 19.52
C ALA A 54 -4.67 -10.14 19.91
N ALA A 55 -3.57 -10.67 19.36
CA ALA A 55 -2.22 -10.19 19.65
C ALA A 55 -1.22 -10.58 18.56
N TYR A 56 -0.16 -9.79 18.43
CA TYR A 56 1.02 -10.08 17.63
C TYR A 56 2.18 -10.40 18.56
N VAL A 57 2.78 -11.56 18.37
CA VAL A 57 3.89 -12.06 19.20
C VAL A 57 5.16 -12.05 18.37
N PHE A 58 6.12 -11.22 18.77
CA PHE A 58 7.43 -11.11 18.15
C PHE A 58 8.47 -11.79 19.01
N ILE A 59 9.21 -12.73 18.42
CA ILE A 59 10.26 -13.48 19.09
C ILE A 59 11.58 -13.22 18.39
N ARG A 60 12.59 -12.80 19.13
CA ARG A 60 13.96 -12.64 18.64
C ARG A 60 14.85 -13.64 19.35
N ILE A 61 15.58 -14.46 18.58
CA ILE A 61 16.71 -15.24 19.10
C ILE A 61 17.97 -14.55 18.59
N ASN A 62 18.75 -13.97 19.49
CA ASN A 62 19.94 -13.21 19.17
C ASN A 62 21.11 -14.13 18.74
N PRO A 63 22.19 -13.59 18.13
CA PRO A 63 23.34 -14.39 17.73
C PRO A 63 24.01 -15.18 18.87
N ASP A 64 23.89 -14.70 20.11
CA ASP A 64 24.39 -15.38 21.33
C ASP A 64 23.44 -16.46 21.88
N GLY A 65 22.29 -16.69 21.23
CA GLY A 65 21.27 -17.65 21.63
C GLY A 65 20.26 -17.13 22.66
N THR A 66 20.39 -15.88 23.13
CA THR A 66 19.40 -15.29 24.04
C THR A 66 18.07 -15.09 23.33
N ARG A 67 16.97 -15.37 24.06
CA ARG A 67 15.60 -15.28 23.53
C ARG A 67 14.84 -14.13 24.18
N GLU A 68 14.29 -13.26 23.35
CA GLU A 68 13.42 -12.17 23.75
C GLU A 68 12.04 -12.35 23.11
N THR A 69 11.00 -11.90 23.80
CA THR A 69 9.62 -11.96 23.29
C THR A 69 8.90 -10.67 23.63
N ARG A 70 8.21 -10.10 22.64
CA ARG A 70 7.30 -8.96 22.80
C ARG A 70 5.94 -9.31 22.27
N GLU A 71 4.92 -8.91 23.02
CA GLU A 71 3.54 -9.01 22.61
C GLU A 71 3.02 -7.59 22.41
N VAL A 72 2.39 -7.35 21.25
CA VAL A 72 1.75 -6.07 20.93
C VAL A 72 0.31 -6.32 20.50
N SER A 73 -0.62 -5.49 20.97
CA SER A 73 -2.02 -5.54 20.57
C SER A 73 -2.24 -4.98 19.17
N GLU A 74 -1.36 -4.06 18.73
CA GLU A 74 -1.44 -3.37 17.46
C GLU A 74 -0.06 -3.31 16.80
N LEU A 75 -0.01 -3.48 15.48
CA LEU A 75 1.24 -3.50 14.71
C LEU A 75 1.76 -2.11 14.31
N HIS A 76 0.87 -1.14 14.32
CA HIS A 76 1.11 0.19 13.80
C HIS A 76 0.11 1.15 14.44
N GLN A 77 0.50 2.41 14.60
CA GLN A 77 -0.40 3.45 15.08
C GLN A 77 -1.65 3.49 14.19
N PRO A 78 -2.87 3.53 14.76
CA PRO A 78 -4.08 3.68 13.97
C PRO A 78 -3.92 4.83 12.98
N TRP A 79 -4.05 4.53 11.69
CA TRP A 79 -3.88 5.53 10.63
C TRP A 79 -4.85 6.71 10.81
N THR A 80 -5.97 6.48 11.48
CA THR A 80 -6.95 7.51 11.85
C THR A 80 -6.31 8.62 12.68
N ASP A 81 -5.41 8.28 13.59
CA ASP A 81 -4.75 9.27 14.46
C ASP A 81 -3.60 9.93 13.72
N LEU A 82 -2.82 9.15 12.98
CA LEU A 82 -1.73 9.64 12.13
C LEU A 82 -2.22 10.64 11.07
N LEU A 83 -3.39 10.37 10.49
CA LEU A 83 -3.97 11.13 9.39
C LEU A 83 -5.09 12.07 9.84
N ALA A 84 -5.32 12.26 11.14
CA ALA A 84 -6.46 13.01 11.67
C ALA A 84 -6.58 14.41 11.06
N SER A 85 -5.46 15.15 11.00
CA SER A 85 -5.43 16.50 10.41
C SER A 85 -5.77 16.52 8.91
N GLU A 86 -5.34 15.51 8.15
CA GLU A 86 -5.62 15.39 6.72
C GLU A 86 -7.08 14.99 6.48
N ILE A 87 -7.63 14.12 7.33
CA ILE A 87 -9.03 13.72 7.31
C ILE A 87 -9.88 14.97 7.57
N ASP A 88 -9.64 15.69 8.67
CA ASP A 88 -10.40 16.89 9.03
C ASP A 88 -10.34 17.95 7.91
N SER A 89 -9.14 18.19 7.38
CA SER A 89 -8.96 19.13 6.26
C SER A 89 -9.71 18.69 5.01
N PHE A 90 -9.62 17.41 4.65
CA PHE A 90 -10.36 16.83 3.53
C PHE A 90 -11.87 16.97 3.71
N GLU A 91 -12.41 16.68 4.89
CA GLU A 91 -13.84 16.80 5.17
C GLU A 91 -14.36 18.22 4.99
N VAL A 92 -13.62 19.22 5.50
CA VAL A 92 -13.96 20.64 5.34
C VAL A 92 -13.96 21.03 3.86
N MET A 93 -12.92 20.65 3.12
CA MET A 93 -12.83 20.93 1.69
C MET A 93 -13.95 20.25 0.90
N ARG A 94 -14.16 18.95 1.11
CA ARG A 94 -15.22 18.12 0.54
C ARG A 94 -16.59 18.77 0.76
N ASP A 95 -16.93 19.11 2.00
CA ASP A 95 -18.27 19.60 2.32
C ASP A 95 -18.50 21.02 1.79
N SER A 96 -17.43 21.80 1.59
CA SER A 96 -17.52 23.08 0.89
C SER A 96 -18.02 22.95 -0.56
N LEU A 97 -17.74 21.83 -1.24
CA LEU A 97 -18.16 21.61 -2.64
C LEU A 97 -19.67 21.47 -2.78
N ILE A 98 -20.37 20.97 -1.75
CA ILE A 98 -21.84 20.92 -1.73
C ILE A 98 -22.43 22.32 -1.91
N LYS A 99 -21.79 23.34 -1.31
CA LYS A 99 -22.19 24.74 -1.41
C LYS A 99 -21.78 25.39 -2.73
N ARG A 100 -20.77 24.85 -3.41
CA ARG A 100 -20.21 25.38 -4.68
C ARG A 100 -20.90 24.84 -5.94
N ILE A 101 -21.69 23.77 -5.82
CA ILE A 101 -22.53 23.23 -6.90
C ILE A 101 -23.95 23.77 -6.73
N HIS A 102 -24.31 24.75 -7.57
CA HIS A 102 -25.56 25.50 -7.45
C HIS A 102 -26.69 24.90 -8.30
N ALA A 103 -27.91 25.39 -8.04
CA ALA A 103 -29.08 25.11 -8.85
C ALA A 103 -28.79 25.37 -10.35
N PRO A 104 -29.30 24.52 -11.27
CA PRO A 104 -30.30 23.47 -11.04
C PRO A 104 -29.72 22.11 -10.60
N TYR A 105 -28.43 22.06 -10.26
CA TYR A 105 -27.75 20.82 -9.85
C TYR A 105 -27.73 20.68 -8.33
N ARG A 106 -27.62 19.43 -7.86
CA ARG A 106 -27.42 19.09 -6.46
C ARG A 106 -26.39 17.99 -6.34
N LEU A 107 -25.31 18.25 -5.60
CA LEU A 107 -24.30 17.27 -5.22
C LEU A 107 -24.73 16.55 -3.93
N LYS A 108 -24.52 15.24 -3.89
CA LYS A 108 -24.61 14.43 -2.67
C LYS A 108 -23.47 13.40 -2.67
N TYR A 109 -22.77 13.25 -1.54
CA TYR A 109 -21.81 12.17 -1.38
C TYR A 109 -22.52 10.84 -1.13
N THR A 110 -22.11 9.82 -1.89
CA THR A 110 -22.67 8.47 -1.86
C THR A 110 -21.72 7.45 -1.24
N SER A 111 -20.43 7.77 -1.18
CA SER A 111 -19.42 7.03 -0.44
C SER A 111 -18.38 8.01 0.11
N THR A 112 -17.97 7.85 1.37
CA THR A 112 -16.91 8.63 2.01
C THR A 112 -15.87 7.67 2.58
N THR A 113 -16.22 6.92 3.62
CA THR A 113 -15.37 5.85 4.15
C THR A 113 -15.77 4.48 3.60
N ARG A 114 -14.79 3.59 3.51
CA ARG A 114 -14.96 2.20 3.07
C ARG A 114 -13.98 1.32 3.82
N ASN A 115 -14.42 0.24 4.44
CA ASN A 115 -13.48 -0.67 5.10
C ASN A 115 -12.74 -1.57 4.09
N LYS A 116 -11.65 -2.21 4.53
CA LYS A 116 -10.79 -3.07 3.69
C LYS A 116 -11.58 -4.22 3.04
N LYS A 117 -12.49 -4.87 3.78
CA LYS A 117 -13.32 -5.97 3.26
C LYS A 117 -14.22 -5.51 2.12
N GLN A 118 -14.84 -4.35 2.25
CA GLN A 118 -15.65 -3.74 1.20
C GLN A 118 -14.79 -3.38 -0.03
N GLN A 119 -13.61 -2.80 0.18
CA GLN A 119 -12.70 -2.44 -0.91
C GLN A 119 -12.28 -3.67 -1.73
N LEU A 120 -11.83 -4.74 -1.07
CA LEU A 120 -11.46 -5.99 -1.74
C LEU A 120 -12.64 -6.65 -2.45
N ALA A 121 -13.85 -6.54 -1.90
CA ALA A 121 -15.06 -7.03 -2.57
C ALA A 121 -15.38 -6.24 -3.86
N LEU A 122 -15.18 -4.92 -3.88
CA LEU A 122 -15.33 -4.10 -5.10
C LEU A 122 -14.24 -4.39 -6.12
N GLN A 123 -12.99 -4.56 -5.67
CA GLN A 123 -11.87 -4.94 -6.51
C GLN A 123 -12.12 -6.28 -7.21
N LYS A 124 -12.56 -7.30 -6.46
CA LYS A 124 -12.90 -8.62 -6.99
C LYS A 124 -14.02 -8.57 -8.04
N LYS A 125 -14.98 -7.66 -7.87
CA LYS A 125 -16.09 -7.44 -8.82
C LYS A 125 -15.71 -6.54 -10.00
N GLY A 126 -14.50 -5.98 -10.04
CA GLY A 126 -14.03 -5.08 -11.08
C GLY A 126 -14.56 -3.63 -10.98
N PHE A 127 -15.26 -3.29 -9.89
CA PHE A 127 -15.73 -1.92 -9.61
C PHE A 127 -14.64 -1.01 -9.04
N SER A 128 -13.49 -1.58 -8.67
CA SER A 128 -12.29 -0.83 -8.34
C SER A 128 -11.06 -1.53 -8.92
N LYS A 129 -10.04 -0.76 -9.30
CA LYS A 129 -8.74 -1.31 -9.68
C LYS A 129 -7.77 -1.42 -8.50
N ALA A 130 -8.06 -0.74 -7.41
CA ALA A 130 -7.16 -0.61 -6.27
C ALA A 130 -7.43 -1.67 -5.19
N PHE A 131 -6.37 -2.24 -4.59
CA PHE A 131 -6.51 -3.12 -3.43
C PHE A 131 -6.70 -2.32 -2.14
N ILE A 132 -6.01 -1.17 -2.04
CA ILE A 132 -6.17 -0.15 -1.01
C ILE A 132 -6.61 1.14 -1.70
N SER A 133 -7.62 1.81 -1.15
CA SER A 133 -8.19 3.06 -1.66
C SER A 133 -8.16 4.14 -0.60
N PHE A 134 -8.15 5.41 -1.00
CA PHE A 134 -8.28 6.53 -0.07
C PHE A 134 -9.59 6.55 0.73
N HIS A 135 -10.64 5.87 0.27
CA HIS A 135 -11.81 5.61 1.11
C HIS A 135 -11.48 4.79 2.36
N ASN A 136 -10.43 3.96 2.33
CA ASN A 136 -9.97 3.20 3.50
C ASN A 136 -9.37 4.10 4.59
N PHE A 137 -8.94 5.30 4.22
CA PHE A 137 -8.33 6.28 5.12
C PHE A 137 -9.23 7.48 5.40
N GLY A 138 -10.45 7.52 4.84
CA GLY A 138 -11.33 8.69 4.93
C GLY A 138 -10.87 9.90 4.11
N LEU A 139 -9.97 9.68 3.14
CA LEU A 139 -9.34 10.72 2.33
C LEU A 139 -9.91 10.81 0.89
N ALA A 140 -11.08 10.22 0.66
CA ALA A 140 -11.77 10.28 -0.61
C ALA A 140 -13.29 10.28 -0.46
N ALA A 141 -13.99 10.75 -1.49
CA ALA A 141 -15.44 10.76 -1.55
C ALA A 141 -15.98 10.62 -2.98
N ASP A 142 -17.08 9.90 -3.13
CA ASP A 142 -17.79 9.69 -4.40
C ASP A 142 -19.06 10.54 -4.43
N GLY A 143 -19.04 11.59 -5.23
CA GLY A 143 -20.13 12.54 -5.44
C GLY A 143 -21.10 12.12 -6.56
N ALA A 144 -22.39 12.06 -6.24
CA ALA A 144 -23.46 11.93 -7.20
C ALA A 144 -24.13 13.29 -7.44
N ILE A 145 -24.19 13.71 -8.70
CA ILE A 145 -24.86 14.96 -9.09
C ILE A 145 -26.23 14.64 -9.67
N ALA A 146 -27.25 15.40 -9.27
CA ALA A 146 -28.59 15.29 -9.79
C ALA A 146 -29.11 16.63 -10.33
N ARG A 147 -30.00 16.59 -11.32
CA ARG A 147 -30.74 17.75 -11.84
C ARG A 147 -32.23 17.43 -11.82
N LYS A 148 -33.05 18.30 -11.21
CA LYS A 148 -34.51 18.08 -11.05
C LYS A 148 -34.82 16.67 -10.47
N GLY A 149 -34.05 16.23 -9.47
CA GLY A 149 -34.21 14.93 -8.82
C GLY A 149 -33.65 13.72 -9.58
N ARG A 150 -33.21 13.86 -10.83
CA ARG A 150 -32.63 12.77 -11.62
C ARG A 150 -31.11 12.76 -11.52
N HIS A 151 -30.53 11.64 -11.13
CA HIS A 151 -29.08 11.45 -11.11
C HIS A 151 -28.50 11.52 -12.52
N LEU A 152 -27.43 12.30 -12.67
CA LEU A 152 -26.67 12.43 -13.91
C LEU A 152 -25.50 11.47 -13.84
N ARG A 153 -25.39 10.56 -14.82
CA ARG A 153 -24.27 9.61 -14.87
C ARG A 153 -23.00 10.19 -15.51
N ARG A 154 -23.15 11.25 -16.31
CA ARG A 154 -22.12 11.92 -17.10
C ARG A 154 -22.52 13.37 -17.37
N GLY A 155 -21.60 14.18 -17.87
CA GLY A 155 -21.85 15.52 -18.41
C GLY A 155 -20.92 16.59 -17.85
N THR A 156 -20.93 17.76 -18.47
CA THR A 156 -20.01 18.89 -18.17
C THR A 156 -20.08 19.40 -16.73
N ILE A 157 -21.14 19.06 -16.01
CA ILE A 157 -21.25 19.38 -14.58
C ILE A 157 -20.20 18.64 -13.74
N TYR A 158 -19.76 17.46 -14.16
CA TYR A 158 -18.69 16.74 -13.49
C TYR A 158 -17.33 17.40 -13.73
N ASP A 159 -17.09 17.97 -14.92
CA ASP A 159 -15.89 18.78 -15.18
C ASP A 159 -15.87 20.04 -14.32
N GLN A 160 -17.03 20.68 -14.13
CA GLN A 160 -17.17 21.82 -13.20
C GLN A 160 -16.92 21.42 -11.75
N TYR A 161 -17.43 20.25 -11.33
CA TYR A 161 -17.17 19.69 -10.02
C TYR A 161 -15.67 19.42 -9.80
N GLY A 162 -15.02 18.77 -10.76
CA GLY A 162 -13.57 18.54 -10.74
C GLY A 162 -12.75 19.83 -10.69
N LYS A 163 -13.11 20.82 -11.51
CA LYS A 163 -12.46 22.14 -11.48
C LYS A 163 -12.58 22.81 -10.10
N LYS A 164 -13.79 22.83 -9.52
CA LYS A 164 -14.04 23.40 -8.19
C LYS A 164 -13.31 22.65 -7.07
N ALA A 165 -13.17 21.33 -7.20
CA ALA A 165 -12.36 20.52 -6.28
C ALA A 165 -10.88 20.89 -6.36
N LYS A 166 -10.34 21.01 -7.58
CA LYS A 166 -8.95 21.43 -7.81
C LYS A 166 -8.66 22.84 -7.31
N GLU A 167 -9.61 23.78 -7.46
CA GLU A 167 -9.49 25.16 -6.93
C GLU A 167 -9.31 25.23 -5.41
N ILE A 168 -9.75 24.21 -4.67
CA ILE A 168 -9.60 24.14 -3.21
C ILE A 168 -8.50 23.16 -2.78
N GLY A 169 -7.68 22.65 -3.70
CA GLY A 169 -6.54 21.78 -3.38
C GLY A 169 -6.86 20.28 -3.36
N LEU A 170 -8.03 19.85 -3.81
CA LEU A 170 -8.36 18.43 -3.96
C LEU A 170 -8.01 17.90 -5.35
N PHE A 171 -7.79 16.59 -5.44
CA PHE A 171 -7.59 15.89 -6.70
C PHE A 171 -8.91 15.27 -7.15
N TRP A 172 -9.08 15.15 -8.47
CA TRP A 172 -10.34 14.71 -9.09
C TRP A 172 -10.13 13.43 -9.91
N GLY A 173 -10.95 12.42 -9.66
CA GLY A 173 -10.82 11.12 -10.33
C GLY A 173 -11.18 11.14 -11.82
N GLY A 174 -11.80 12.21 -12.32
CA GLY A 174 -11.97 12.40 -13.76
C GLY A 174 -10.66 12.58 -14.51
N ASP A 175 -9.58 12.98 -13.82
CA ASP A 175 -8.24 13.12 -14.40
C ASP A 175 -7.47 11.78 -14.42
N PHE A 176 -8.02 10.68 -13.88
CA PHE A 176 -7.33 9.39 -13.88
C PHE A 176 -7.25 8.78 -15.29
N VAL A 177 -6.06 8.37 -15.71
CA VAL A 177 -5.82 7.81 -17.05
C VAL A 177 -6.41 6.41 -17.20
N GLY A 178 -6.09 5.50 -16.27
CA GLY A 178 -6.46 4.08 -16.38
C GLY A 178 -7.87 3.73 -15.89
N PHE A 179 -8.48 4.60 -15.09
CA PHE A 179 -9.80 4.38 -14.49
C PHE A 179 -10.50 5.72 -14.17
N PRO A 180 -10.92 6.50 -15.18
CA PRO A 180 -11.60 7.77 -14.94
C PRO A 180 -12.86 7.59 -14.11
N ASP A 181 -12.93 8.33 -12.99
CA ASP A 181 -14.10 8.38 -12.11
C ASP A 181 -14.48 9.85 -11.82
N PRO A 182 -15.33 10.45 -12.67
CA PRO A 182 -15.71 11.86 -12.52
C PRO A 182 -16.45 12.17 -11.21
N GLY A 183 -17.01 11.17 -10.52
CA GLY A 183 -17.64 11.37 -9.20
C GLY A 183 -16.64 11.47 -8.06
N HIS A 184 -15.42 10.98 -8.26
CA HIS A 184 -14.44 10.79 -7.21
C HIS A 184 -13.61 12.06 -6.96
N ILE A 185 -13.37 12.37 -5.69
CA ILE A 185 -12.38 13.35 -5.24
C ILE A 185 -11.54 12.76 -4.12
N GLN A 186 -10.30 13.22 -3.98
CA GLN A 186 -9.37 12.75 -2.95
C GLN A 186 -8.38 13.82 -2.49
N ALA A 187 -7.85 13.64 -1.28
CA ALA A 187 -6.95 14.60 -0.62
C ALA A 187 -5.52 14.59 -1.20
N PHE A 188 -5.08 13.48 -1.76
CA PHE A 188 -3.71 13.27 -2.26
C PHE A 188 -3.73 12.94 -3.76
N LEU A 189 -2.63 13.22 -4.47
CA LEU A 189 -2.55 12.93 -5.90
C LEU A 189 -2.71 11.43 -6.17
N ASN A 190 -1.96 10.63 -5.43
CA ASN A 190 -1.98 9.17 -5.50
C ASN A 190 -1.35 8.57 -4.22
N SER A 191 -1.41 7.24 -4.07
CA SER A 191 -0.88 6.55 -2.88
C SER A 191 0.60 6.81 -2.62
N ALA A 192 1.40 7.05 -3.67
CA ALA A 192 2.81 7.42 -3.53
C ALA A 192 2.98 8.75 -2.79
N SER A 193 2.20 9.77 -3.16
CA SER A 193 2.22 11.07 -2.47
C SER A 193 1.80 10.98 -1.00
N LEU A 194 0.86 10.09 -0.66
CA LEU A 194 0.47 9.84 0.74
C LEU A 194 1.62 9.19 1.52
N ILE A 195 2.22 8.13 0.97
CA ILE A 195 3.33 7.40 1.60
C ILE A 195 4.55 8.29 1.80
N ARG A 196 4.87 9.17 0.84
CA ARG A 196 5.98 10.10 0.96
C ARG A 196 5.82 11.05 2.15
N LYS A 197 4.58 11.46 2.46
CA LYS A 197 4.26 12.30 3.62
C LYS A 197 4.10 11.50 4.92
N TYR A 198 3.59 10.27 4.83
CA TYR A 198 3.34 9.36 5.96
C TYR A 198 3.85 7.95 5.66
N PRO A 199 5.17 7.70 5.79
CA PRO A 199 5.79 6.42 5.43
C PRO A 199 5.21 5.21 6.18
N GLU A 200 4.67 5.42 7.38
CA GLU A 200 4.05 4.39 8.20
C GLU A 200 2.86 3.73 7.49
N VAL A 201 2.14 4.48 6.64
CA VAL A 201 0.98 4.00 5.87
C VAL A 201 1.38 2.98 4.80
N ALA A 202 2.66 2.94 4.39
CA ALA A 202 3.16 1.96 3.42
C ALA A 202 2.83 0.51 3.82
N LEU A 203 2.79 0.22 5.12
CA LEU A 203 2.47 -1.10 5.67
C LEU A 203 1.08 -1.63 5.28
N GLU A 204 0.14 -0.78 4.87
CA GLU A 204 -1.15 -1.24 4.33
C GLU A 204 -1.08 -1.74 2.89
N TYR A 205 -0.12 -1.23 2.12
CA TYR A 205 0.08 -1.58 0.72
C TYR A 205 0.98 -2.81 0.57
N GLU A 206 1.88 -3.04 1.52
CA GLU A 206 2.85 -4.13 1.54
C GLU A 206 2.26 -5.52 1.20
N PRO A 207 1.12 -5.96 1.78
CA PRO A 207 0.52 -7.27 1.47
C PRO A 207 0.06 -7.45 0.02
N PHE A 208 -0.05 -6.35 -0.73
CA PHE A 208 -0.53 -6.33 -2.12
C PHE A 208 0.59 -6.00 -3.12
N LYS A 209 1.84 -5.81 -2.67
CA LYS A 209 2.95 -5.39 -3.54
C LYS A 209 3.12 -6.30 -4.75
N ASN A 210 3.13 -7.63 -4.54
CA ASN A 210 3.24 -8.61 -5.63
C ASN A 210 2.13 -8.41 -6.68
N ALA A 211 0.93 -8.01 -6.27
CA ALA A 211 -0.17 -7.72 -7.20
C ALA A 211 0.03 -6.40 -7.95
N TYR A 212 0.53 -5.36 -7.28
CA TYR A 212 0.91 -4.10 -7.92
C TYR A 212 2.03 -4.32 -8.95
N GLU A 213 3.08 -5.05 -8.61
CA GLU A 213 4.18 -5.40 -9.53
C GLU A 213 3.68 -6.16 -10.74
N ARG A 214 2.88 -7.22 -10.53
CA ARG A 214 2.30 -7.99 -11.64
C ARG A 214 1.47 -7.10 -12.57
N ASN A 215 0.66 -6.19 -12.02
CA ASN A 215 -0.17 -5.29 -12.82
C ASN A 215 0.69 -4.28 -13.61
N TYR A 216 1.72 -3.72 -12.96
CA TYR A 216 2.65 -2.78 -13.56
C TYR A 216 3.47 -3.42 -14.68
N PHE A 217 4.23 -4.49 -14.37
CA PHE A 217 5.09 -5.15 -15.37
C PHE A 217 4.30 -5.76 -16.52
N LYS A 218 3.06 -6.22 -16.29
CA LYS A 218 2.17 -6.64 -17.38
C LYS A 218 1.90 -5.51 -18.38
N LYS A 219 1.80 -4.26 -17.94
CA LYS A 219 1.55 -3.11 -18.81
C LYS A 219 2.82 -2.58 -19.45
N VAL A 220 3.92 -2.56 -18.71
CA VAL A 220 5.26 -2.26 -19.24
C VAL A 220 5.62 -3.20 -20.39
N ASN A 221 5.42 -4.52 -20.21
CA ASN A 221 5.71 -5.53 -21.25
C ASN A 221 4.84 -5.37 -22.51
N LEU A 222 3.74 -4.61 -22.44
CA LEU A 222 2.89 -4.28 -23.59
C LEU A 222 3.22 -2.89 -24.17
N GLY A 223 4.23 -2.19 -23.65
CA GLY A 223 4.55 -0.81 -24.02
C GLY A 223 3.48 0.20 -23.59
N ARG A 224 2.72 -0.10 -22.52
CA ARG A 224 1.57 0.70 -22.04
C ARG A 224 1.78 1.25 -20.63
N GLU A 225 3.00 1.67 -20.30
CA GLU A 225 3.37 2.18 -18.98
C GLU A 225 2.57 3.43 -18.57
N GLU A 226 2.16 4.25 -19.54
CA GLU A 226 1.37 5.48 -19.32
C GLU A 226 -0.01 5.20 -18.70
N LEU A 227 -0.47 3.94 -18.75
CA LEU A 227 -1.73 3.54 -18.11
C LEU A 227 -1.58 3.15 -16.63
N VAL A 228 -0.34 3.10 -16.11
CA VAL A 228 -0.02 2.59 -14.77
C VAL A 228 0.97 3.46 -14.00
N GLU A 229 1.02 4.75 -14.31
CA GLU A 229 1.91 5.73 -13.64
C GLU A 229 1.71 5.74 -12.11
N ASP A 230 0.46 5.74 -11.62
CA ASP A 230 0.21 5.66 -10.17
C ASP A 230 0.73 4.37 -9.52
N SER A 231 0.72 3.25 -10.27
CA SER A 231 1.28 1.98 -9.77
C SER A 231 2.81 2.01 -9.79
N ARG A 232 3.42 2.64 -10.80
CA ARG A 232 4.86 2.88 -10.86
C ARG A 232 5.32 3.68 -9.65
N ASP A 233 4.69 4.83 -9.43
CA ASP A 233 5.05 5.76 -8.36
C ASP A 233 4.89 5.09 -6.99
N LEU A 234 3.80 4.35 -6.78
CA LEU A 234 3.59 3.57 -5.56
C LEU A 234 4.71 2.55 -5.35
N LEU A 235 5.06 1.79 -6.39
CA LEU A 235 6.11 0.79 -6.30
C LEU A 235 7.48 1.40 -6.01
N ILE A 236 7.79 2.57 -6.58
CA ILE A 236 9.03 3.32 -6.30
C ILE A 236 9.12 3.66 -4.80
N GLU A 237 8.08 4.27 -4.23
CA GLU A 237 8.06 4.64 -2.81
C GLU A 237 8.14 3.41 -1.88
N LEU A 238 7.38 2.35 -2.19
CA LEU A 238 7.45 1.10 -1.42
C LEU A 238 8.84 0.47 -1.48
N ASN A 239 9.46 0.50 -2.66
CA ASN A 239 10.80 -0.04 -2.87
C ASN A 239 11.86 0.76 -2.10
N GLN A 240 11.76 2.09 -2.06
CA GLN A 240 12.65 2.93 -1.26
C GLN A 240 12.56 2.59 0.23
N LEU A 241 11.34 2.44 0.76
CA LEU A 241 11.15 2.11 2.18
C LEU A 241 11.64 0.69 2.56
N ARG A 242 11.60 -0.24 1.59
CA ARG A 242 12.12 -1.61 1.77
C ARG A 242 13.62 -1.70 1.70
N GLU A 243 14.32 -0.70 1.18
CA GLU A 243 15.74 -0.82 0.90
C GLU A 243 16.54 -1.26 2.14
N ASN A 244 17.27 -2.36 1.99
CA ASN A 244 18.05 -3.00 3.06
C ASN A 244 17.24 -3.45 4.29
N LYS A 245 15.91 -3.36 4.27
CA LYS A 245 15.06 -3.90 5.35
C LYS A 245 15.13 -5.43 5.38
N PRO A 246 15.01 -6.03 6.58
CA PRO A 246 15.03 -7.48 6.73
C PRO A 246 13.81 -8.11 6.02
N CYS A 247 14.02 -9.30 5.47
CA CYS A 247 12.99 -10.03 4.75
C CYS A 247 13.07 -11.53 4.96
N ALA A 248 11.90 -12.16 4.88
CA ALA A 248 11.73 -13.59 4.75
C ALA A 248 11.85 -13.95 3.26
N CYS A 249 12.93 -14.66 2.89
CA CYS A 249 13.18 -15.02 1.50
C CYS A 249 12.03 -15.86 0.91
N SER A 250 11.83 -15.79 -0.40
CA SER A 250 10.61 -16.30 -1.06
C SER A 250 10.39 -17.82 -0.98
N GLN A 251 11.42 -18.60 -0.66
CA GLN A 251 11.32 -20.06 -0.54
C GLN A 251 11.24 -20.49 0.91
N ALA A 252 10.20 -21.27 1.22
CA ALA A 252 10.08 -21.90 2.52
C ALA A 252 11.21 -22.92 2.72
N ILE A 253 11.77 -22.97 3.91
CA ILE A 253 12.81 -23.93 4.31
C ILE A 253 12.20 -25.06 5.15
N PRO A 254 12.87 -26.22 5.25
CA PRO A 254 12.46 -27.29 6.16
C PRO A 254 12.34 -26.81 7.61
N PHE A 255 11.52 -27.51 8.39
CA PHE A 255 11.35 -27.24 9.82
C PHE A 255 12.71 -27.32 10.55
N PRO A 256 13.21 -26.21 11.14
CA PRO A 256 14.46 -26.23 11.91
C PRO A 256 14.31 -27.02 13.20
N ALA A 257 15.27 -27.87 13.56
CA ALA A 257 15.24 -28.65 14.81
C ALA A 257 15.14 -27.77 16.06
N SER A 258 15.78 -26.60 16.02
CA SER A 258 15.74 -25.55 17.06
C SER A 258 14.35 -24.95 17.28
N ALA A 259 13.43 -25.10 16.31
CA ALA A 259 12.05 -24.63 16.41
C ALA A 259 11.09 -25.67 17.01
N SER A 260 11.58 -26.84 17.46
CA SER A 260 10.75 -27.91 18.03
C SER A 260 9.87 -27.49 19.22
N GLY A 261 10.29 -26.46 19.97
CA GLY A 261 9.52 -25.87 21.07
C GLY A 261 8.51 -24.78 20.68
N LEU A 262 8.36 -24.47 19.39
CA LEU A 262 7.49 -23.39 18.93
C LEU A 262 6.01 -23.81 19.04
N GLN A 263 5.28 -23.20 19.98
CA GLN A 263 3.85 -23.43 20.17
C GLN A 263 3.03 -22.30 19.56
N LEU A 264 2.11 -22.65 18.65
CA LEU A 264 1.20 -21.68 18.03
C LEU A 264 -0.06 -21.54 18.87
N LYS A 265 -0.47 -20.30 19.14
CA LYS A 265 -1.74 -20.02 19.81
C LYS A 265 -2.79 -19.58 18.77
N PRO A 266 -4.05 -20.07 18.87
CA PRO A 266 -5.15 -19.53 18.09
C PRO A 266 -5.29 -18.02 18.27
N TYR A 267 -5.76 -17.32 17.24
CA TYR A 267 -6.00 -15.86 17.25
C TYR A 267 -4.77 -14.99 17.53
N THR A 268 -3.57 -15.57 17.54
CA THR A 268 -2.30 -14.83 17.61
C THR A 268 -1.57 -14.93 16.29
N ILE A 269 -0.77 -13.90 15.99
CA ILE A 269 0.18 -13.93 14.88
C ILE A 269 1.59 -13.93 15.48
N THR A 270 2.30 -15.03 15.31
CA THR A 270 3.71 -15.13 15.72
C THR A 270 4.65 -14.85 14.55
N VAL A 271 5.58 -13.91 14.76
CA VAL A 271 6.77 -13.76 13.91
C VAL A 271 7.99 -14.01 14.76
N LEU A 272 8.81 -14.98 14.36
CA LEU A 272 10.06 -15.30 15.04
C LEU A 272 11.22 -15.05 14.08
N ALA A 273 12.23 -14.33 14.53
CA ALA A 273 13.50 -14.17 13.84
C ALA A 273 14.59 -14.85 14.66
N ASN A 274 15.18 -15.91 14.12
CA ASN A 274 16.34 -16.57 14.70
C ASN A 274 17.60 -16.06 13.98
N LEU A 275 18.31 -15.13 14.63
CA LEU A 275 19.52 -14.51 14.12
C LEU A 275 20.75 -15.43 14.25
N GLN A 276 20.70 -16.39 15.19
CA GLN A 276 21.73 -17.40 15.39
C GLN A 276 21.79 -18.39 14.22
N GLU A 277 20.62 -18.89 13.80
CA GLU A 277 20.48 -19.88 12.71
C GLU A 277 20.02 -19.26 11.39
N ASN A 278 19.85 -17.93 11.36
CA ASN A 278 19.50 -17.12 10.20
C ASN A 278 18.20 -17.53 9.48
N TYR A 279 17.13 -17.78 10.23
CA TYR A 279 15.81 -18.04 9.68
C TYR A 279 14.73 -17.15 10.31
N ILE A 280 13.63 -16.98 9.57
CA ILE A 280 12.44 -16.27 10.01
C ILE A 280 11.26 -17.24 9.91
N PHE A 281 10.48 -17.32 10.98
CA PHE A 281 9.20 -17.99 11.00
C PHE A 281 8.08 -16.98 10.98
N ILE A 282 7.08 -17.24 10.15
CA ILE A 282 5.90 -16.39 10.03
C ILE A 282 4.65 -17.27 10.14
N GLN A 283 3.85 -17.05 11.18
CA GLN A 283 2.54 -17.68 11.36
C GLN A 283 1.51 -17.12 10.36
N LYS A 284 0.76 -18.02 9.74
CA LYS A 284 -0.38 -17.78 8.83
C LYS A 284 -1.57 -18.61 9.32
N GLY A 285 -2.48 -17.98 10.07
CA GLY A 285 -3.62 -18.67 10.69
C GLY A 285 -3.16 -19.75 11.68
N SER A 286 -3.67 -20.98 11.51
CA SER A 286 -3.29 -22.14 12.34
C SER A 286 -1.97 -22.81 11.94
N TYR A 287 -1.28 -22.29 10.91
CA TYR A 287 -0.03 -22.83 10.41
C TYR A 287 1.06 -21.75 10.39
N GLY A 288 2.28 -22.12 10.02
CA GLY A 288 3.33 -21.16 9.73
C GLY A 288 4.43 -21.78 8.90
N TYR A 289 5.27 -20.91 8.34
CA TYR A 289 6.33 -21.30 7.43
C TYR A 289 7.65 -20.67 7.88
N PHE A 290 8.73 -21.40 7.66
CA PHE A 290 10.09 -20.95 7.89
C PHE A 290 10.68 -20.47 6.57
N TYR A 291 11.51 -19.45 6.63
CA TYR A 291 12.18 -18.86 5.49
C TYR A 291 13.62 -18.53 5.88
N SER A 292 14.55 -18.57 4.94
CA SER A 292 15.87 -17.97 5.16
C SER A 292 15.71 -16.47 5.39
N ALA A 293 16.46 -15.93 6.35
CA ALA A 293 16.53 -14.49 6.55
C ALA A 293 17.35 -13.83 5.44
N GLY A 294 16.98 -12.61 5.09
CA GLY A 294 17.64 -11.84 4.06
C GLY A 294 17.41 -10.35 4.18
N ARG A 295 17.89 -9.62 3.17
CA ARG A 295 17.61 -8.19 3.00
C ARG A 295 17.09 -7.90 1.61
N TRP A 296 16.15 -6.97 1.52
CA TRP A 296 15.65 -6.50 0.22
C TRP A 296 16.75 -5.78 -0.55
N LYS A 297 16.98 -6.21 -1.79
CA LYS A 297 17.90 -5.61 -2.76
C LYS A 297 17.16 -5.31 -4.06
N LEU A 298 17.75 -4.43 -4.87
CA LEU A 298 17.34 -4.29 -6.26
C LEU A 298 17.65 -5.60 -6.98
N ASP A 299 16.73 -6.04 -7.84
CA ASP A 299 16.93 -7.18 -8.75
C ASP A 299 17.93 -6.82 -9.86
#